data_AF-J1LR53-F1
#
_entry.id   AF-J1LR53-F1
#
_cell.length_a   1.000
_cell.length_b   1.000
_cell.length_c   1.000
_cell.angle_alpha   90.00
_cell.angle_beta   90.00
_cell.angle_gamma   90.00
#
_symmetry.space_group_name_H-M   'P 1'
#
loop_
_entity.id
_entity.type
_entity.pdbx_description
1 polymer ?
#
loop_
_entity_poly.entity_id
_entity_poly.type
_entity_poly.pdbx_seq_one_letter_code
_entity_poly.pdbx_strand_id
1 'polypeptide(L)' 'MTTNRAFSYTPLWKLLIDRDMNKTQLQERAGISPATLSKLGRGGNVTTDVLARICEALDCDVADICEVVPTDMKGVTD' A
#
# COMPACT_ATOMS: atom_id res chain seq x y z
N MET A 1 -5.45 24.50 7.82
CA MET A 1 -5.13 24.09 6.44
C MET A 1 -5.66 22.67 6.25
N THR A 2 -6.46 22.41 5.22
CA THR A 2 -6.92 21.07 4.86
C THR A 2 -5.99 20.51 3.78
N THR A 3 -5.56 19.26 3.94
CA THR A 3 -4.67 18.59 2.97
C THR A 3 -5.50 18.06 1.80
N ASN A 4 -5.21 18.49 0.57
CA ASN A 4 -5.88 18.00 -0.64
C ASN A 4 -5.10 16.86 -1.33
N ARG A 5 -4.33 16.09 -0.55
CA ARG A 5 -3.57 14.94 -1.04
C ARG A 5 -3.66 13.80 -0.05
N ALA A 6 -3.61 12.57 -0.56
CA ALA A 6 -3.65 11.36 0.22
C ALA A 6 -2.65 10.32 -0.32
N PHE A 7 -2.25 9.39 0.53
CA PHE A 7 -1.51 8.22 0.08
C PHE A 7 -2.40 7.31 -0.76
N SER A 8 -1.85 6.87 -1.88
CA SER A 8 -2.36 5.78 -2.72
C SER A 8 -1.40 4.59 -2.61
N TYR A 9 -1.96 3.39 -2.55
CA TYR A 9 -1.22 2.13 -2.58
C TYR A 9 -1.50 1.35 -3.87
N THR A 10 -2.00 2.02 -4.91
CA THR A 10 -2.12 1.43 -6.25
C THR A 10 -0.79 0.86 -6.77
N PRO A 11 0.38 1.52 -6.56
CA PRO A 11 1.67 0.93 -6.93
C PRO A 11 1.92 -0.43 -6.27
N LEU A 12 1.64 -0.56 -4.96
CA LEU A 12 1.75 -1.84 -4.24
C LEU A 12 0.91 -2.95 -4.90
N TRP A 13 -0.33 -2.64 -5.29
CA TRP A 13 -1.21 -3.66 -5.90
C TRP A 13 -0.73 -4.09 -7.28
N LYS A 14 -0.19 -3.18 -8.08
CA LYS A 14 0.43 -3.50 -9.36
C LYS A 14 1.66 -4.38 -9.17
N LEU A 15 2.53 -4.00 -8.23
CA LEU A 15 3.73 -4.78 -7.89
C LEU A 15 3.39 -6.21 -7.43
N LEU A 16 2.30 -6.41 -6.69
CA LEU A 16 1.83 -7.74 -6.31
C LEU A 16 1.38 -8.57 -7.53
N ILE A 17 0.66 -7.96 -8.48
CA ILE A 17 0.25 -8.61 -9.74
C ILE A 17 1.46 -9.01 -10.56
N ASP A 18 2.43 -8.10 -10.72
CA ASP A 18 3.67 -8.36 -11.48
C ASP A 18 4.50 -9.51 -10.89
N ARG A 19 4.29 -9.83 -9.61
CA ARG A 19 4.98 -10.88 -8.86
C ARG A 19 4.12 -12.12 -8.59
N ASP A 20 2.95 -12.23 -9.21
CA ASP A 20 1.99 -13.32 -8.99
C ASP A 20 1.70 -13.58 -7.50
N MET A 21 1.56 -12.49 -6.73
CA MET A 21 1.36 -12.52 -5.28
C MET A 21 0.00 -11.96 -4.91
N ASN A 22 -0.73 -12.65 -4.03
CA ASN A 22 -1.99 -12.15 -3.51
C ASN A 22 -1.81 -11.38 -2.18
N LYS A 23 -2.86 -10.65 -1.78
CA LYS A 23 -2.85 -9.80 -0.58
C LYS A 23 -2.62 -10.57 0.73
N THR A 24 -3.08 -11.83 0.81
CA THR A 24 -2.87 -12.69 1.97
C THR A 24 -1.40 -13.10 2.10
N GLN A 25 -0.75 -13.45 0.99
CA GLN A 25 0.68 -13.72 0.97
C GLN A 25 1.50 -12.50 1.38
N LEU A 26 1.14 -11.29 0.92
CA LEU A 26 1.76 -10.05 1.40
C LEU A 26 1.58 -9.90 2.91
N GLN A 27 0.36 -10.12 3.41
CA GLN A 27 0.05 -10.00 4.84
C GLN A 27 0.95 -10.91 5.69
N GLU A 28 1.08 -12.17 5.30
CA GLU A 28 1.92 -13.17 5.98
C GLU A 28 3.40 -12.81 5.90
N ARG A 29 3.91 -12.46 4.72
CA ARG A 29 5.33 -12.11 4.52
C ARG A 29 5.74 -10.84 5.25
N ALA A 30 4.93 -9.79 5.19
CA ALA A 30 5.19 -8.53 5.90
C ALA A 30 4.83 -8.61 7.40
N GLY A 31 4.15 -9.69 7.83
CA GLY A 31 3.64 -9.88 9.19
C GLY A 31 2.62 -8.83 9.65
N ILE A 32 1.91 -8.19 8.71
CA ILE A 32 0.96 -7.12 9.03
C ILE A 32 -0.39 -7.71 9.45
N SER A 33 -1.15 -6.98 10.27
CA SER A 33 -2.47 -7.46 10.71
C SER A 33 -3.52 -7.37 9.60
N PRO A 34 -4.60 -8.18 9.64
CA PRO A 34 -5.72 -8.06 8.70
C PRO A 34 -6.33 -6.65 8.66
N ALA A 35 -6.38 -5.98 9.83
CA ALA A 35 -6.86 -4.61 9.94
C ALA A 35 -5.95 -3.61 9.21
N THR A 36 -4.64 -3.86 9.20
CA THR A 36 -3.65 -3.06 8.45
C THR A 36 -3.80 -3.28 6.95
N LEU A 37 -3.94 -4.53 6.50
CA LEU A 37 -4.21 -4.85 5.10
C LEU A 37 -5.51 -4.19 4.60
N SER A 38 -6.57 -4.24 5.41
CA SER A 38 -7.84 -3.55 5.11
C SER A 38 -7.66 -2.03 5.01
N LYS A 39 -6.85 -1.42 5.89
CA LYS A 39 -6.48 0.01 5.79
C LYS A 39 -5.76 0.32 4.48
N LEU A 40 -4.77 -0.47 4.08
CA LEU A 40 -4.09 -0.30 2.80
C LEU A 40 -5.10 -0.40 1.64
N GLY A 41 -5.99 -1.39 1.67
CA GLY A 41 -7.00 -1.61 0.62
C GLY A 41 -7.94 -0.42 0.40
N ARG A 42 -8.24 0.36 1.44
CA ARG A 42 -9.05 1.60 1.36
C ARG A 42 -8.23 2.90 1.26
N GLY A 43 -6.92 2.78 1.00
CA GLY A 43 -6.00 3.92 0.97
C GLY A 43 -5.86 4.66 2.31
N GLY A 44 -6.15 4.00 3.42
CA GLY A 44 -6.04 4.58 4.77
C GLY A 44 -4.59 4.82 5.19
N ASN A 45 -4.41 5.65 6.20
CA ASN A 45 -3.09 5.88 6.78
C ASN A 45 -2.60 4.63 7.53
N VAL A 46 -1.34 4.27 7.30
CA VAL A 46 -0.59 3.28 8.07
C VAL A 46 0.66 3.96 8.66
N THR A 47 1.35 3.27 9.55
CA THR A 47 2.62 3.77 10.10
C THR A 47 3.75 3.59 9.08
N THR A 48 4.82 4.36 9.22
CA THR A 48 6.04 4.18 8.42
C THR A 48 6.70 2.82 8.67
N ASP A 49 6.58 2.26 9.88
CA ASP A 49 7.01 0.89 10.20
C ASP A 49 6.30 -0.15 9.31
N VAL A 50 4.99 -0.02 9.09
CA VAL A 50 4.25 -0.90 8.18
C VAL A 50 4.79 -0.79 6.75
N LEU A 51 5.11 0.41 6.28
CA LEU A 51 5.70 0.61 4.95
C LEU A 51 7.08 -0.05 4.87
N ALA A 52 7.95 0.16 5.86
CA ALA A 52 9.29 -0.45 5.90
C ALA A 52 9.23 -1.98 5.89
N ARG A 53 8.29 -2.58 6.62
CA ARG A 53 8.10 -4.04 6.63
C ARG A 53 7.59 -4.59 5.31
N ILE A 54 6.76 -3.82 4.59
CA ILE A 54 6.32 -4.18 3.23
C ILE A 54 7.51 -4.10 2.27
N CYS A 55 8.30 -3.02 2.33
CA CYS A 55 9.54 -2.87 1.57
C CYS A 55 10.50 -4.05 1.80
N GLU A 56 10.72 -4.44 3.05
CA GLU A 56 11.57 -5.59 3.40
C GLU A 56 11.00 -6.91 2.85
N ALA A 57 9.69 -7.15 3.02
CA ALA A 57 9.04 -8.38 2.54
C ALA A 57 9.02 -8.51 1.01
N LEU A 58 9.10 -7.38 0.31
CA LEU A 58 9.06 -7.28 -1.14
C LEU A 58 10.42 -6.93 -1.75
N ASP A 59 11.48 -6.69 -0.96
CA ASP A 59 12.77 -6.22 -1.48
C ASP A 59 12.60 -5.05 -2.48
N CYS A 60 11.95 -3.97 -2.02
CA CYS A 60 11.64 -2.78 -2.83
C CYS A 60 11.70 -1.50 -1.99
N ASP A 61 11.66 -0.33 -2.63
CA ASP A 61 11.65 0.97 -1.95
C ASP A 61 10.21 1.45 -1.69
N VAL A 62 10.04 2.46 -0.84
CA VAL A 62 8.73 3.03 -0.47
C VAL A 62 8.01 3.64 -1.68
N ALA A 63 8.78 4.18 -2.64
CA ALA A 63 8.25 4.74 -3.88
C ALA A 63 7.63 3.68 -4.80
N ASP A 64 7.99 2.40 -4.64
CA ASP A 64 7.42 1.30 -5.42
C ASP A 64 6.03 0.88 -4.89
N ILE A 65 5.72 1.20 -3.63
CA ILE A 65 4.52 0.72 -2.94
C ILE A 65 3.51 1.83 -2.64
N CYS A 66 3.92 3.09 -2.60
CA CYS A 66 2.99 4.19 -2.36
C CYS A 66 3.40 5.49 -3.06
N GLU A 67 2.38 6.32 -3.27
CA GLU A 67 2.51 7.64 -3.88
C GLU A 67 1.52 8.62 -3.25
N VAL A 68 1.73 9.93 -3.45
CA VAL A 68 0.85 10.98 -2.92
C VAL A 68 0.03 11.60 -4.04
N VAL A 69 -1.24 11.22 -4.11
CA VAL A 69 -2.20 11.65 -5.14
C VAL A 69 -3.17 12.70 -4.61
N PRO A 70 -3.80 13.50 -5.50
CA PRO A 70 -4.96 14.31 -5.15
C PRO A 70 -6.10 13.46 -4.57
N THR A 71 -6.85 14.00 -3.61
CA THR A 71 -7.87 13.26 -2.84
C THR A 71 -9.00 12.69 -3.70
N ASP A 72 -9.32 13.34 -4.82
CA ASP A 72 -10.34 12.96 -5.81
C ASP A 72 -9.94 11.77 -6.70
N MET A 73 -8.66 11.44 -6.81
CA MET A 73 -8.19 10.26 -7.58
C MET A 73 -8.17 8.96 -6.78
N LYS A 74 -8.57 9.00 -5.50
CA LYS A 74 -8.46 7.88 -4.56
C LYS A 74 -9.58 6.86 -4.79
N GLY A 75 -9.48 6.08 -5.87
CA GLY A 75 -10.50 5.07 -6.22
C GLY A 75 -10.68 4.80 -7.72
N VAL A 76 -9.88 5.42 -8.60
CA VAL A 76 -9.83 5.05 -10.02
C VAL A 76 -8.99 3.78 -10.14
N THR A 77 -9.60 2.64 -9.82
CA THR A 77 -9.12 1.33 -10.25
C THR A 77 -10.17 0.81 -11.21
N ASP A 78 -9.87 0.87 -12.51
CA ASP A 78 -10.58 0.07 -13.52
C ASP A 78 -10.51 -1.42 -13.17
#